data_AF-A0A2V7GPX7-F1
#
_entry.id   AF-A0A2V7GPX7-F1
#
_cell.length_a   1.000
_cell.length_b   1.000
_cell.length_c   1.000
_cell.angle_alpha   90.00
_cell.angle_beta   90.00
_cell.angle_gamma   90.00
#
_symmetry.space_group_name_H-M   'P 1'
#
loop_
_entity.id
_entity.type
_entity.pdbx_description
1 polymer ?
#
loop_
_entity_poly.entity_id
_entity_poly.type
_entity_poly.pdbx_seq_one_letter_code
_entity_poly.pdbx_strand_id
1 'polypeptide(L)'
;MTTGPPEKPRREAIDAAVQEDLRELFRLEMVYARGPVSRLYVASDLEYNQPVALKVMPRGPQAGAHAEEAFHEAAAAAAVLT
;
A
#
# COMPACT_ATOMS: atom_id res chain seq x y z
N MET A 1 -10.42 -2.80 32.10
CA MET A 1 -9.44 -2.11 31.22
C MET A 1 -9.10 -3.07 30.10
N THR A 2 -9.70 -2.91 28.92
CA THR A 2 -9.53 -3.83 27.79
C THR A 2 -8.24 -3.46 27.05
N THR A 3 -7.20 -4.27 27.21
CA THR A 3 -6.01 -4.21 26.35
C THR A 3 -6.40 -4.70 24.96
N GLY A 4 -6.57 -3.76 24.02
CA GLY A 4 -6.69 -4.09 22.60
C GLY A 4 -5.43 -4.83 22.11
N PRO A 5 -5.57 -5.77 21.14
CA PRO A 5 -4.44 -6.59 20.69
C PRO A 5 -3.33 -5.72 20.09
N PRO A 6 -2.08 -6.21 20.08
CA PRO A 6 -0.93 -5.40 19.69
C PRO A 6 -1.01 -5.04 18.19
N GLU A 7 -1.27 -3.76 17.89
CA GLU A 7 -1.33 -3.26 16.50
C GLU A 7 0.05 -3.29 15.80
N LYS A 8 1.15 -3.20 16.55
CA LYS A 8 2.52 -3.18 16.02
C LYS A 8 2.90 -4.41 15.15
N PRO A 9 2.74 -5.66 15.62
CA PRO A 9 3.13 -6.83 14.82
C PRO A 9 2.36 -6.98 13.52
N ARG A 10 1.07 -6.57 13.47
CA ARG A 10 0.30 -6.57 12.22
C ARG A 10 0.78 -5.50 11.24
N ARG A 11 1.26 -4.36 11.73
CA ARG A 11 1.72 -3.23 10.89
C ARG A 11 3.03 -3.54 10.17
N GLU A 12 3.98 -4.16 10.87
CA GLU A 12 5.27 -4.59 10.31
C GLU A 12 5.08 -5.77 9.33
N ALA A 13 4.11 -6.65 9.60
CA ALA A 13 3.77 -7.76 8.70
C ALA A 13 3.28 -7.27 7.32
N ILE A 14 2.56 -6.15 7.24
CA ILE A 14 2.11 -5.59 5.96
C ILE A 14 3.31 -5.06 5.16
N ASP A 15 4.20 -4.30 5.80
CA ASP A 15 5.37 -3.74 5.10
C ASP A 15 6.30 -4.85 4.57
N ALA A 16 6.50 -5.91 5.36
CA ALA A 16 7.26 -7.08 4.94
C ALA A 16 6.58 -7.83 3.79
N ALA A 17 5.27 -8.05 3.84
CA ALA A 17 4.53 -8.69 2.76
C ALA A 17 4.59 -7.87 1.46
N VAL A 18 4.44 -6.54 1.55
CA VAL A 18 4.57 -5.66 0.38
C VAL A 18 5.96 -5.72 -0.23
N GLN A 19 7.01 -5.75 0.59
CA GLN A 19 8.37 -5.89 0.11
C GLN A 19 8.58 -7.24 -0.59
N GLU A 20 8.09 -8.33 -0.03
CA GLU A 20 8.22 -9.66 -0.62
C GLU A 20 7.44 -9.79 -1.94
N ASP A 21 6.19 -9.31 -1.97
CA ASP A 21 5.29 -9.46 -3.12
C ASP A 21 5.68 -8.56 -4.30
N LEU A 22 6.28 -7.38 -4.03
CA LEU A 22 6.55 -6.37 -5.06
C LEU A 22 8.01 -6.23 -5.46
N ARG A 23 8.96 -6.90 -4.78
CA ARG A 23 10.41 -6.74 -5.03
C ARG A 23 10.86 -6.98 -6.47
N GLU A 24 10.13 -7.80 -7.22
CA GLU A 24 10.49 -8.16 -8.60
C GLU A 24 10.11 -7.06 -9.60
N LEU A 25 9.15 -6.19 -9.24
CA LEU A 25 8.64 -5.12 -10.08
C LEU A 25 9.15 -3.74 -9.60
N PHE A 26 9.30 -3.57 -8.29
CA PHE A 26 9.60 -2.29 -7.68
C PHE A 26 10.68 -2.41 -6.61
N ARG A 27 11.56 -1.41 -6.56
CA ARG A 27 12.42 -1.16 -5.41
C ARG A 27 11.72 -0.19 -4.48
N LEU A 28 11.23 -0.67 -3.33
CA LEU A 28 10.68 0.19 -2.30
C LEU A 28 11.79 1.04 -1.67
N GLU A 29 11.63 2.37 -1.69
CA GLU A 29 12.62 3.30 -1.15
C GLU A 29 12.25 3.75 0.26
N MET A 30 10.99 4.14 0.45
CA MET A 30 10.48 4.58 1.75
C MET A 30 8.97 4.43 1.89
N VAL A 31 8.51 4.28 3.14
CA VAL A 31 7.10 4.46 3.48
C VAL A 31 6.82 5.96 3.54
N TYR A 32 5.93 6.44 2.66
CA TYR A 32 5.51 7.85 2.64
C TYR A 32 4.41 8.13 3.65
N ALA A 33 3.35 7.31 3.65
CA ALA A 33 2.20 7.51 4.54
C ALA A 33 1.54 6.19 4.95
N ARG A 34 0.98 6.18 6.16
CA ARG A 34 0.22 5.04 6.71
C ARG A 34 -1.21 5.50 6.99
N GLY A 35 -2.15 5.03 6.17
CA GLY A 35 -3.58 5.23 6.40
C GLY A 35 -4.19 4.13 7.27
N PRO A 36 -5.44 4.30 7.74
CA PRO A 36 -6.15 3.26 8.49
C PRO A 36 -6.30 1.94 7.72
N VAL A 37 -6.51 2.02 6.41
CA VAL A 37 -6.78 0.87 5.51
C VAL A 37 -5.81 0.78 4.33
N SER A 38 -4.79 1.65 4.26
CA SER A 38 -3.84 1.66 3.16
C SER A 38 -2.42 2.05 3.60
N ARG A 39 -1.45 1.75 2.74
CA ARG A 39 -0.06 2.19 2.85
C ARG A 39 0.32 2.88 1.55
N LEU A 40 1.14 3.91 1.64
CA LEU A 40 1.69 4.61 0.49
C LEU A 40 3.21 4.58 0.57
N TYR A 41 3.85 4.09 -0.48
CA TYR A 41 5.30 3.97 -0.59
C TYR A 41 5.81 4.82 -1.75
N VAL A 42 7.02 5.36 -1.60
CA VAL A 42 7.82 5.81 -2.74
C VAL A 42 8.67 4.62 -3.18
N ALA A 43 8.67 4.33 -4.48
CA ALA A 43 9.43 3.23 -5.05
C ALA A 43 10.01 3.63 -6.41
N SER A 44 10.99 2.87 -6.87
CA SER A 44 11.47 2.90 -8.24
C SER A 44 10.93 1.70 -9.00
N ASP A 45 10.29 1.94 -10.14
CA ASP A 45 9.91 0.89 -11.11
C ASP A 45 11.17 0.29 -11.73
N LEU A 46 11.32 -1.03 -11.68
CA LEU A 46 12.53 -1.72 -12.16
C LEU A 46 12.56 -1.89 -13.68
N GLU A 47 11.41 -1.89 -14.35
CA GLU A 47 11.31 -2.04 -15.80
C GLU A 47 11.66 -0.71 -16.50
N TYR A 48 11.10 0.39 -16.00
CA TYR A 48 11.23 1.72 -16.61
C TYR A 48 12.25 2.62 -15.90
N ASN A 49 12.77 2.20 -14.75
CA ASN A 49 13.70 2.96 -13.92
C ASN A 49 13.19 4.38 -13.59
N GLN A 50 11.92 4.47 -13.19
CA GLN A 50 11.23 5.73 -12.87
C GLN A 50 10.69 5.72 -11.44
N PRO A 51 10.66 6.89 -10.77
CA PRO A 51 10.04 7.01 -9.46
C PRO A 51 8.51 6.90 -9.58
N VAL A 52 7.92 6.08 -8.72
CA VAL A 52 6.48 5.81 -8.66
C VAL A 52 5.97 5.85 -7.22
N ALA A 53 4.69 6.18 -7.07
CA ALA A 53 3.99 6.10 -5.79
C ALA A 53 3.13 4.81 -5.76
N LEU A 54 3.36 3.94 -4.78
CA LEU A 54 2.62 2.68 -4.64
C LEU A 54 1.63 2.77 -3.49
N LYS A 55 0.33 2.75 -3.79
CA LYS A 55 -0.73 2.65 -2.79
C LYS A 55 -1.14 1.18 -2.64
N VAL A 56 -1.01 0.64 -1.43
CA VAL A 56 -1.34 -0.76 -1.13
C VAL A 56 -2.43 -0.86 -0.09
N MET A 57 -3.34 -1.81 -0.26
CA MET A 57 -4.39 -2.13 0.69
C MET A 57 -4.36 -3.63 1.02
N PRO A 58 -4.30 -4.02 2.31
CA PRO A 58 -4.31 -5.43 2.68
C PRO A 58 -5.67 -6.05 2.37
N ARG A 59 -5.66 -7.23 1.74
CA ARG A 59 -6.89 -8.00 1.48
C ARG A 59 -7.40 -8.58 2.80
N GLY A 60 -8.56 -8.14 3.26
CA GLY A 60 -9.18 -8.58 4.51
C GLY A 60 -10.59 -7.99 4.69
N PRO A 61 -11.34 -8.37 5.74
CA PRO A 61 -12.74 -7.95 5.93
C PRO A 61 -12.95 -6.43 5.98
N GLN A 62 -11.89 -5.69 6.35
CA GLN A 62 -11.87 -4.22 6.41
C GLN A 62 -11.71 -3.57 5.02
N ALA A 63 -11.28 -4.31 4.01
CA ALA A 63 -11.24 -3.91 2.61
C ALA A 63 -12.57 -4.26 1.91
N GLY A 64 -13.70 -3.92 2.53
CA GLY A 64 -15.02 -4.14 1.95
C GLY A 64 -15.16 -3.45 0.58
N ALA A 65 -16.17 -3.85 -0.21
CA ALA A 65 -16.36 -3.40 -1.60
C ALA A 65 -16.20 -1.88 -1.82
N HIS A 66 -16.65 -1.06 -0.86
CA HIS A 66 -16.54 0.40 -0.94
C HIS A 66 -15.08 0.91 -0.85
N ALA A 67 -14.22 0.22 -0.10
CA ALA A 67 -12.82 0.56 0.04
C ALA A 67 -12.01 0.16 -1.22
N GLU A 68 -12.41 -0.92 -1.88
CA GLU A 68 -11.89 -1.35 -3.18
C GLU A 68 -12.32 -0.39 -4.29
N GLU A 69 -13.58 0.01 -4.31
CA GLU A 69 -14.12 0.98 -5.27
C GLU A 69 -13.43 2.35 -5.14
N ALA A 70 -13.30 2.88 -3.91
CA ALA A 70 -12.56 4.11 -3.66
C ALA A 70 -11.06 4.00 -4.02
N PHE A 71 -10.48 2.80 -3.95
CA PHE A 71 -9.12 2.55 -4.40
C PHE A 71 -9.03 2.62 -5.93
N HIS A 72 -9.95 1.97 -6.64
CA HIS A 72 -10.02 2.00 -8.09
C HIS A 72 -10.28 3.42 -8.62
N GLU A 73 -11.20 4.17 -8.02
CA GLU A 73 -11.44 5.58 -8.38
C GLU A 73 -10.19 6.44 -8.20
N ALA A 74 -9.48 6.29 -7.08
CA ALA A 74 -8.25 7.04 -6.84
C ALA A 74 -7.14 6.68 -7.84
N ALA A 75 -7.02 5.39 -8.21
CA ALA A 75 -6.08 4.94 -9.22
C ALA A 75 -6.42 5.50 -10.61
N ALA A 76 -7.70 5.48 -11.00
CA ALA A 76 -8.18 6.05 -12.25
C ALA A 76 -7.92 7.56 -12.32
N ALA A 77 -8.19 8.30 -11.23
CA ALA A 77 -7.93 9.73 -11.15
C ALA A 77 -6.43 10.08 -11.30
N ALA A 78 -5.55 9.27 -10.70
CA ALA A 78 -4.10 9.47 -10.81
C ALA A 78 -3.58 9.20 -12.23
N ALA A 79 -4.15 8.23 -12.94
CA ALA A 79 -3.74 7.86 -14.30
C ALA A 79 -4.03 8.93 -15.37
N VAL A 80 -4.94 9.88 -15.09
CA VAL A 80 -5.36 10.93 -16.03
C VAL A 80 -4.50 12.21 -15.93
N LEU A 81 -3.58 12.31 -14.97
CA LEU A 81 -2.73 13.49 -14.74
C LEU A 81 -1.47 13.57 -15.64
N THR A 82 -1.47 12.90 -16.80
CA THR A 82 -0.43 13.02 -17.84
C THR A 82 -0.52 14.34 -18.61
#